data_AF-A0A9P6M3D5-F1
#
_entry.id   AF-A0A9P6M3D5-F1
#
_cell.length_a   1.000
_cell.length_b   1.000
_cell.length_c   1.000
_cell.angle_alpha   90.00
_cell.angle_beta   90.00
_cell.angle_gamma   90.00
#
_symmetry.space_group_name_H-M   'P 1'
#
loop_
_entity.id
_entity.type
_entity.pdbx_description
1 polymer ?
#
loop_
_entity_poly.entity_id
_entity_poly.type
_entity_poly.pdbx_seq_one_letter_code
_entity_poly.pdbx_strand_id
1 'polypeptide(L)'
;MFLPWSFFQMFLFFFFFQVLLSSGLGAALALYSRTHQGYAHSIRWVRQGGYVDMFRAISTSRRKLPGPIVQTLIATAFLSILISLAETGAKVFVKQAIRQANAAQEIIQTTPFITADNFADIEGWTTTVHPDSGIVSALSLTINNTRNIPDALPGRQYIPQQYPYESACDRLNLFGVHPNHTHLQVSNNGCANLSISFDNIFLPNVSRSYVTRRSNDRGTIVLPGRYETDVRWEFDTGVKSAEVATYVQMAISEDRKCLTTIANRNAIVPAQSGLTSSPKTVATKCLYPTGEIIALSVTSLRFSVPDPQSFRKVTSLIFEQQDDLLAGMEQSISEGLFSSLAADVLDGIHVAEVKTIGTENGTTYLMCAYTTAATVVTKPQAVLPEVAARRAGKPYAPYARYTIAIAAKHLPTSSNNTGPSGPRFATTSILNASMEAARYFASLGQNFYIDWTGGNILLIFVTTDMQKGYEIPLWLFAAVTGLMAGSFALVMLVEFSLEDKFKRSLHWMVSKELEPRLGRRAPTLMRFRAEPLSLENARLAYVGKPLISHK
;
A
#
# COMPACT_ATOMS: atom_id res chain seq x y z
N MET A 1 -4.26 -9.33 -20.49
CA MET A 1 -2.95 -10.01 -20.36
C MET A 1 -1.95 -8.99 -19.84
N PHE A 2 -1.08 -9.36 -18.90
CA PHE A 2 -0.04 -8.47 -18.38
C PHE A 2 1.29 -8.76 -19.09
N LEU A 3 1.94 -7.72 -19.60
CA LEU A 3 3.28 -7.79 -20.17
C LEU A 3 4.22 -6.93 -19.32
N PRO A 4 5.32 -7.47 -18.76
CA PRO A 4 6.29 -6.71 -17.98
C PRO A 4 7.22 -5.88 -18.89
N TRP A 5 6.61 -5.14 -19.82
CA TRP A 5 7.32 -4.33 -20.81
C TRP A 5 7.63 -2.96 -20.25
N SER A 6 8.85 -2.49 -20.53
CA SER A 6 9.20 -1.08 -20.28
C SER A 6 8.49 -0.17 -21.28
N PHE A 7 8.42 1.12 -20.97
CA PHE A 7 7.90 2.13 -21.90
C PHE A 7 8.59 2.06 -23.28
N PHE A 8 9.91 1.82 -23.29
CA PHE A 8 10.70 1.69 -24.52
C PHE A 8 10.27 0.49 -25.36
N GLN A 9 10.08 -0.68 -24.73
CA GLN A 9 9.62 -1.88 -25.43
C GLN A 9 8.21 -1.70 -26.01
N MET A 10 7.31 -1.06 -25.24
CA MET A 10 5.96 -0.77 -25.72
C MET A 10 5.97 0.21 -26.89
N PHE A 11 6.79 1.26 -26.83
CA PHE A 11 6.97 2.19 -27.93
C PHE A 11 7.51 1.50 -29.19
N LEU A 12 8.54 0.66 -29.04
CA LEU A 12 9.16 -0.08 -30.13
C LEU A 12 8.18 -1.07 -30.78
N PHE A 13 7.33 -1.74 -29.99
CA PHE A 13 6.26 -2.59 -30.53
C PHE A 13 5.27 -1.81 -31.40
N PHE A 14 4.77 -0.66 -30.92
CA PHE A 14 3.87 0.19 -31.71
C PHE A 14 4.55 0.81 -32.94
N PHE A 15 5.82 1.16 -32.82
CA PHE A 15 6.62 1.64 -33.96
C PHE A 15 6.71 0.57 -35.06
N PHE A 16 7.06 -0.68 -34.71
CA PHE A 16 7.09 -1.77 -35.69
C PHE A 16 5.71 -2.06 -36.27
N PHE A 17 4.66 -1.98 -35.45
CA PHE A 17 3.29 -2.11 -35.95
C PHE A 17 2.98 -1.07 -37.03
N GLN A 18 3.28 0.21 -36.76
CA GLN A 18 3.03 1.30 -37.70
C GLN A 18 3.85 1.14 -39.00
N VAL A 19 5.14 0.82 -38.88
CA VAL A 19 6.04 0.62 -40.03
C VAL A 19 5.54 -0.55 -40.89
N LEU A 20 5.29 -1.71 -40.29
CA LEU A 20 4.86 -2.89 -41.04
C LEU A 20 3.49 -2.70 -41.69
N LEU A 21 2.55 -2.07 -40.99
CA LEU A 21 1.23 -1.79 -41.53
C LEU A 21 1.28 -0.80 -42.70
N SER A 22 2.13 0.23 -42.61
CA SER A 22 2.38 1.19 -43.69
C SER A 22 3.06 0.53 -44.91
N SER A 23 4.08 -0.30 -44.68
CA SER A 23 4.75 -1.06 -45.73
C SER A 23 3.81 -2.08 -46.39
N GLY A 24 2.98 -2.77 -45.60
CA GLY A 24 1.96 -3.71 -46.07
C GLY A 24 0.93 -3.04 -46.96
N LEU A 25 0.44 -1.85 -46.58
CA LEU A 25 -0.43 -1.05 -47.44
C LEU A 25 0.25 -0.71 -48.78
N GLY A 26 1.50 -0.24 -48.72
CA GLY A 26 2.28 0.05 -49.93
C GLY A 26 2.44 -1.16 -50.85
N ALA A 27 2.64 -2.35 -50.29
CA ALA A 27 2.76 -3.59 -51.03
C ALA A 27 1.42 -4.07 -51.61
N ALA A 28 0.31 -3.94 -50.88
CA ALA A 28 -1.03 -4.26 -51.37
C ALA A 28 -1.43 -3.36 -52.55
N LEU A 29 -1.06 -2.08 -52.49
CA LEU A 29 -1.27 -1.13 -53.59
C LEU A 29 -0.41 -1.44 -54.82
N ALA A 30 0.82 -1.94 -54.61
CA ALA A 30 1.65 -2.43 -55.69
C ALA A 30 1.02 -3.66 -56.40
N LEU A 31 0.39 -4.57 -55.65
CA LEU A 31 -0.36 -5.70 -56.22
C LEU A 31 -1.62 -5.25 -56.97
N TYR A 32 -2.41 -4.35 -56.38
CA TYR A 32 -3.63 -3.85 -57.02
C TYR A 32 -3.35 -3.09 -58.32
N SER A 33 -2.32 -2.25 -58.32
CA SER A 33 -1.91 -1.50 -59.52
C SER A 33 -1.39 -2.39 -60.65
N ARG A 34 -0.78 -3.54 -60.32
CA ARG A 34 -0.34 -4.57 -61.28
C ARG A 34 -1.53 -5.18 -62.04
N THR A 35 -2.68 -5.36 -61.41
CA THR A 35 -3.85 -5.97 -62.06
C THR A 35 -4.59 -5.02 -63.02
N HIS A 36 -4.36 -3.71 -62.97
CA HIS A 36 -5.18 -2.72 -63.68
C HIS A 36 -4.36 -1.72 -64.55
N GLN A 37 -3.15 -2.12 -64.99
CA GLN A 37 -2.29 -1.36 -65.94
C GLN A 37 -1.94 0.11 -65.55
N GLY A 38 -2.10 0.52 -64.29
CA GLY A 38 -1.80 1.86 -63.78
C GLY A 38 -0.43 2.02 -63.10
N TYR A 39 0.55 1.19 -63.48
CA TYR A 39 1.73 0.82 -62.70
C TYR A 39 2.63 1.98 -62.21
N ALA A 40 2.76 3.06 -62.99
CA ALA A 40 3.78 4.09 -62.73
C ALA A 40 3.31 5.27 -61.84
N HIS A 41 2.00 5.51 -61.71
CA HIS A 41 1.47 6.70 -61.03
C HIS A 41 1.04 6.45 -59.57
N SER A 42 0.51 5.27 -59.25
CA SER A 42 0.04 4.93 -57.89
C SER A 42 1.19 4.68 -56.91
N ILE A 43 2.21 3.92 -57.32
CA ILE A 43 3.43 3.67 -56.53
C ILE A 43 4.21 4.98 -56.29
N ARG A 44 4.21 5.89 -57.28
CA ARG A 44 4.85 7.22 -57.21
C ARG A 44 4.25 8.11 -56.11
N TRP A 45 2.95 8.05 -55.87
CA TRP A 45 2.29 8.97 -54.94
C TRP A 45 2.36 8.47 -53.49
N VAL A 46 2.34 7.16 -53.30
CA VAL A 46 2.46 6.51 -51.99
C VAL A 46 3.90 6.60 -51.44
N ARG A 47 4.92 6.52 -52.31
CA ARG A 47 6.34 6.53 -51.87
C ARG A 47 7.02 7.90 -51.83
N GLN A 48 6.55 8.92 -52.57
CA GLN A 48 7.31 10.19 -52.75
C GLN A 48 6.52 11.50 -52.50
N GLY A 49 5.19 11.51 -52.55
CA GLY A 49 4.42 12.79 -52.58
C GLY A 49 3.80 13.24 -51.24
N GLY A 50 3.66 12.35 -50.27
CA GLY A 50 2.89 12.65 -49.05
C GLY A 50 1.42 13.01 -49.33
N TYR A 51 0.67 13.30 -48.27
CA TYR A 51 -0.78 13.59 -48.35
C TYR A 51 -1.11 14.84 -49.18
N VAL A 52 -0.21 15.84 -49.18
CA VAL A 52 -0.42 17.13 -49.86
C VAL A 52 -0.36 16.97 -51.38
N ASP A 53 0.58 16.17 -51.91
CA ASP A 53 0.64 15.93 -53.34
C ASP A 53 -0.47 14.98 -53.81
N MET A 54 -0.88 14.01 -52.97
CA MET A 54 -2.08 13.21 -53.24
C MET A 54 -3.32 14.10 -53.37
N PHE A 55 -3.52 15.03 -52.43
CA PHE A 55 -4.68 15.93 -52.45
C PHE A 55 -4.65 16.91 -53.63
N ARG A 56 -3.50 17.53 -53.91
CA ARG A 56 -3.31 18.41 -55.08
C ARG A 56 -3.56 17.68 -56.38
N ALA A 57 -3.16 16.42 -56.47
CA ALA A 57 -3.31 15.67 -57.68
C ALA A 57 -4.73 15.11 -57.86
N ILE A 58 -5.47 14.82 -56.77
CA ILE A 58 -6.93 14.57 -56.83
C ILE A 58 -7.69 15.84 -57.23
N SER A 59 -7.32 17.01 -56.67
CA SER A 59 -8.01 18.28 -56.94
C SER A 59 -7.78 18.77 -58.37
N THR A 60 -6.57 18.60 -58.91
CA THR A 60 -6.25 18.93 -60.31
C THR A 60 -6.70 17.87 -61.32
N SER A 61 -6.98 16.63 -60.90
CA SER A 61 -7.37 15.54 -61.81
C SER A 61 -8.85 15.38 -62.08
N ARG A 62 -9.74 16.16 -61.43
CA ARG A 62 -11.21 16.03 -61.50
C ARG A 62 -11.82 15.99 -62.92
N ARG A 63 -11.06 16.25 -63.98
CA ARG A 63 -11.51 16.20 -65.38
C ARG A 63 -10.62 15.39 -66.35
N LYS A 64 -9.50 14.78 -65.93
CA LYS A 64 -8.50 14.22 -66.89
C LYS A 64 -7.89 12.85 -66.55
N LEU A 65 -8.21 12.24 -65.40
CA LEU A 65 -7.71 10.89 -65.06
C LEU A 65 -8.79 9.81 -65.27
N PRO A 66 -8.41 8.60 -65.74
CA PRO A 66 -9.29 7.44 -65.74
C PRO A 66 -9.88 7.15 -64.35
N GLY A 67 -11.19 6.88 -64.29
CA GLY A 67 -11.93 6.58 -63.04
C GLY A 67 -11.26 5.58 -62.08
N PRO A 68 -10.66 4.47 -62.56
CA PRO A 68 -9.95 3.51 -61.71
C PRO A 68 -8.78 4.12 -60.92
N ILE A 69 -8.07 5.09 -61.49
CA ILE A 69 -6.93 5.75 -60.83
C ILE A 69 -7.42 6.65 -59.70
N VAL A 70 -8.52 7.37 -59.91
CA VAL A 70 -9.15 8.21 -58.87
C VAL A 70 -9.67 7.36 -57.71
N GLN A 71 -10.28 6.21 -57.98
CA GLN A 71 -10.73 5.26 -56.95
C GLN A 71 -9.56 4.72 -56.12
N THR A 72 -8.43 4.36 -56.76
CA THR A 72 -7.24 3.93 -56.00
C THR A 72 -6.71 5.02 -55.09
N LEU A 73 -6.73 6.27 -55.52
CA LEU A 73 -6.24 7.40 -54.74
C LEU A 73 -7.10 7.69 -53.51
N ILE A 74 -8.42 7.64 -53.68
CA ILE A 74 -9.36 7.80 -52.57
C ILE A 74 -9.20 6.64 -51.58
N ALA A 75 -9.08 5.40 -52.08
CA ALA A 75 -8.82 4.23 -51.23
C ALA A 75 -7.50 4.38 -50.45
N THR A 76 -6.42 4.83 -51.09
CA THR A 76 -5.14 5.08 -50.39
C THR A 76 -5.24 6.14 -49.31
N ALA A 77 -5.94 7.24 -49.56
CA ALA A 77 -6.14 8.31 -48.58
C ALA A 77 -6.97 7.82 -47.39
N PHE A 78 -8.03 7.05 -47.64
CA PHE A 78 -8.87 6.51 -46.57
C PHE A 78 -8.13 5.46 -45.73
N LEU A 79 -7.44 4.51 -46.35
CA LEU A 79 -6.67 3.49 -45.64
C LEU A 79 -5.53 4.06 -44.81
N SER A 80 -4.86 5.12 -45.27
CA SER A 80 -3.77 5.76 -44.53
C SER A 80 -4.25 6.54 -43.29
N ILE A 81 -5.42 7.18 -43.36
CA ILE A 81 -6.10 7.74 -42.19
C ILE A 81 -6.51 6.63 -41.21
N LEU A 82 -7.09 5.54 -41.69
CA LEU A 82 -7.48 4.39 -40.86
C LEU A 82 -6.28 3.77 -40.12
N ILE A 83 -5.12 3.67 -40.76
CA ILE A 83 -3.88 3.17 -40.12
C ILE A 83 -3.48 4.06 -38.94
N SER A 84 -3.55 5.38 -39.12
CA SER A 84 -3.18 6.35 -38.09
C SER A 84 -4.17 6.31 -36.91
N LEU A 85 -5.46 6.11 -37.19
CA LEU A 85 -6.50 5.90 -36.18
C LEU A 85 -6.38 4.56 -35.47
N ALA A 86 -5.98 3.49 -36.16
CA ALA A 86 -5.83 2.16 -35.58
C ALA A 86 -4.73 2.12 -34.52
N GLU A 87 -3.58 2.76 -34.77
CA GLU A 87 -2.50 2.87 -33.78
C GLU A 87 -2.94 3.69 -32.55
N THR A 88 -3.58 4.84 -32.79
CA THR A 88 -4.07 5.71 -31.72
C THR A 88 -5.13 4.98 -30.87
N GLY A 89 -6.05 4.29 -31.53
CA GLY A 89 -7.07 3.46 -30.89
C GLY A 89 -6.46 2.32 -30.07
N ALA A 90 -5.47 1.61 -30.60
CA ALA A 90 -4.79 0.53 -29.88
C ALA A 90 -4.10 1.04 -28.60
N LYS A 91 -3.47 2.23 -28.63
CA LYS A 91 -2.83 2.84 -27.46
C LYS A 91 -3.83 3.17 -26.34
N VAL A 92 -5.06 3.56 -26.66
CA VAL A 92 -6.10 3.90 -25.66
C VAL A 92 -6.48 2.71 -24.78
N PHE A 93 -6.39 1.49 -25.32
CA PHE A 93 -6.73 0.27 -24.59
C PHE A 93 -5.56 -0.30 -23.77
N VAL A 94 -4.35 0.26 -23.92
CA VAL A 94 -3.18 -0.15 -23.15
C VAL A 94 -3.13 0.66 -21.86
N LYS A 95 -3.21 -0.03 -20.72
CA LYS A 95 -3.14 0.60 -19.40
C LYS A 95 -1.83 0.26 -18.72
N GLN A 96 -1.22 1.24 -18.06
CA GLN A 96 -0.13 0.94 -17.12
C GLN A 96 -0.72 0.17 -15.93
N ALA A 97 -0.06 -0.92 -15.57
CA ALA A 97 -0.47 -1.77 -14.47
C ALA A 97 0.75 -2.19 -13.65
N ILE A 98 0.49 -2.51 -12.39
CA ILE A 98 1.48 -3.08 -11.47
C ILE A 98 0.98 -4.46 -11.09
N ARG A 99 1.82 -5.47 -11.22
CA ARG A 99 1.52 -6.84 -10.84
C ARG A 99 2.49 -7.31 -9.78
N GLN A 100 1.97 -8.00 -8.76
CA GLN A 100 2.78 -8.76 -7.81
C GLN A 100 3.27 -10.04 -8.47
N ALA A 101 4.59 -10.24 -8.47
CA ALA A 101 5.24 -11.44 -8.99
C ALA A 101 6.19 -12.03 -7.93
N ASN A 102 6.64 -13.27 -8.15
CA ASN A 102 7.64 -13.95 -7.33
C ASN A 102 7.31 -13.94 -5.82
N ALA A 103 6.16 -14.49 -5.46
CA ALA A 103 5.83 -14.67 -4.04
C ALA A 103 6.83 -15.64 -3.39
N ALA A 104 7.57 -15.15 -2.41
CA ALA A 104 8.50 -15.94 -1.61
C ALA A 104 8.25 -15.72 -0.13
N GLN A 105 8.73 -16.63 0.71
CA GLN A 105 8.72 -16.47 2.15
C GLN A 105 10.12 -16.09 2.60
N GLU A 106 10.25 -14.97 3.31
CA GLU A 106 11.51 -14.47 3.83
C GLU A 106 11.43 -14.32 5.34
N ILE A 107 12.45 -14.84 6.02
CA ILE A 107 12.60 -14.73 7.47
C ILE A 107 13.57 -13.58 7.73
N ILE A 108 13.06 -12.53 8.35
CA ILE A 108 13.78 -11.28 8.60
C ILE A 108 13.97 -11.15 10.10
N GLN A 109 15.21 -10.89 10.50
CA GLN A 109 15.55 -10.51 11.86
C GLN A 109 15.81 -9.00 11.85
N THR A 110 15.15 -8.25 12.71
CA THR A 110 15.33 -6.79 12.77
C THR A 110 16.72 -6.44 13.28
N THR A 111 17.11 -5.18 13.09
CA THR A 111 18.27 -4.63 13.80
C THR A 111 18.09 -4.80 15.31
N PRO A 112 19.18 -5.04 16.06
CA PRO A 112 19.09 -5.15 17.51
C PRO A 112 18.55 -3.86 18.14
N PHE A 113 17.57 -3.98 19.03
CA PHE A 113 17.06 -2.90 19.85
C PHE A 113 17.71 -2.91 21.23
N ILE A 114 17.82 -1.72 21.84
CA ILE A 114 18.37 -1.55 23.18
C ILE A 114 17.24 -1.68 24.20
N THR A 115 17.40 -2.60 25.15
CA THR A 115 16.55 -2.67 26.34
C THR A 115 17.14 -1.74 27.40
N ALA A 116 16.51 -0.59 27.65
CA ALA A 116 16.84 0.24 28.82
C ALA A 116 16.06 -0.28 30.04
N ASP A 117 16.73 -0.40 31.19
CA ASP A 117 16.35 -1.21 32.36
C ASP A 117 14.93 -1.01 32.93
N ASN A 118 14.24 0.08 32.60
CA ASN A 118 12.89 0.37 33.11
C ASN A 118 11.79 0.41 32.03
N PHE A 119 12.15 0.60 30.75
CA PHE A 119 11.19 0.64 29.63
C PHE A 119 11.92 0.29 28.34
N ALA A 120 11.51 -0.79 27.68
CA ALA A 120 11.99 -1.12 26.34
C ALA A 120 11.00 -0.61 25.29
N ASP A 121 11.21 0.61 24.81
CA ASP A 121 10.61 1.08 23.55
C ASP A 121 11.49 0.57 22.40
N ILE A 122 10.93 -0.19 21.46
CA ILE A 122 11.66 -0.63 20.28
C ILE A 122 11.70 0.54 19.28
N GLU A 123 12.88 1.13 19.09
CA GLU A 123 13.06 2.27 18.20
C GLU A 123 12.56 1.96 16.78
N GLY A 124 11.79 2.87 16.17
CA GLY A 124 11.17 2.65 14.85
C GLY A 124 9.84 1.89 14.87
N TRP A 125 9.42 1.35 16.02
CA TRP A 125 8.15 0.62 16.20
C TRP A 125 7.07 1.49 16.85
N THR A 126 6.99 2.73 16.39
CA THR A 126 5.94 3.67 16.79
C THR A 126 5.20 4.18 15.57
N THR A 127 3.90 4.42 15.73
CA THR A 127 3.05 4.84 14.61
C THR A 127 1.96 5.79 15.06
N THR A 128 1.29 6.38 14.08
CA THR A 128 0.14 7.25 14.28
C THR A 128 -1.09 6.61 13.66
N VAL A 129 -2.17 6.53 14.44
CA VAL A 129 -3.46 6.05 13.97
C VAL A 129 -4.22 7.23 13.38
N HIS A 130 -4.45 7.21 12.08
CA HIS A 130 -5.36 8.17 11.45
C HIS A 130 -6.80 7.73 11.72
N PRO A 131 -7.71 8.68 12.03
CA PRO A 131 -9.13 8.39 12.27
C PRO A 131 -9.78 7.50 11.21
N ASP A 132 -9.44 7.69 9.94
CA ASP A 132 -10.05 6.98 8.80
C ASP A 132 -9.43 5.59 8.53
N SER A 133 -8.28 5.29 9.11
CA SER A 133 -7.50 4.08 8.78
C SER A 133 -7.60 2.97 9.83
N GLY A 134 -7.98 3.31 11.07
CA GLY A 134 -8.05 2.38 12.20
C GLY A 134 -6.68 1.87 12.68
N ILE A 135 -6.69 1.17 13.83
CA ILE A 135 -5.45 0.71 14.49
C ILE A 135 -4.75 -0.40 13.70
N VAL A 136 -5.50 -1.33 13.09
CA VAL A 136 -4.93 -2.48 12.38
C VAL A 136 -4.09 -2.03 11.18
N SER A 137 -4.59 -1.07 10.41
CA SER A 137 -3.86 -0.50 9.27
C SER A 137 -2.56 0.15 9.73
N ALA A 138 -2.60 0.95 10.80
CA ALA A 138 -1.42 1.60 11.37
C ALA A 138 -0.38 0.59 11.88
N LEU A 139 -0.81 -0.46 12.59
CA LEU A 139 0.08 -1.53 13.06
C LEU A 139 0.68 -2.30 11.89
N SER A 140 -0.13 -2.66 10.90
CA SER A 140 0.34 -3.37 9.71
C SER A 140 1.37 -2.57 8.91
N LEU A 141 1.16 -1.26 8.77
CA LEU A 141 2.10 -0.36 8.09
C LEU A 141 3.41 -0.22 8.87
N THR A 142 3.35 -0.28 10.20
CA THR A 142 4.55 -0.24 11.06
C THR A 142 5.39 -1.49 10.90
N ILE A 143 4.74 -2.67 10.89
CA ILE A 143 5.42 -3.96 10.68
C ILE A 143 5.98 -4.06 9.25
N ASN A 144 5.26 -3.54 8.26
CA ASN A 144 5.66 -3.58 6.85
C ASN A 144 6.63 -2.47 6.45
N ASN A 145 7.00 -1.60 7.38
CA ASN A 145 7.87 -0.48 7.08
C ASN A 145 9.27 -1.00 6.75
N THR A 146 9.70 -0.79 5.51
CA THR A 146 11.02 -1.22 5.03
C THR A 146 12.18 -0.58 5.80
N ARG A 147 11.95 0.51 6.55
CA ARG A 147 12.96 1.09 7.45
C ARG A 147 13.32 0.19 8.63
N ASN A 148 12.39 -0.66 9.07
CA ASN A 148 12.59 -1.59 10.18
C ASN A 148 13.13 -2.97 9.69
N ILE A 149 13.28 -3.13 8.37
CA ILE A 149 13.73 -4.35 7.71
C ILE A 149 15.17 -4.13 7.23
N PRO A 150 16.17 -4.82 7.79
CA PRO A 150 17.54 -4.71 7.29
C PRO A 150 17.62 -5.19 5.84
N ASP A 151 18.43 -4.50 5.04
CA ASP A 151 18.69 -4.81 3.63
C ASP A 151 17.42 -4.92 2.75
N ALA A 152 16.36 -4.20 3.10
CA ALA A 152 15.10 -4.23 2.35
C ALA A 152 15.29 -3.85 0.87
N LEU A 153 14.97 -4.78 -0.03
CA LEU A 153 15.05 -4.54 -1.48
C LEU A 153 14.04 -3.48 -1.96
N PRO A 154 14.47 -2.48 -2.75
CA PRO A 154 13.56 -1.48 -3.32
C PRO A 154 12.49 -2.11 -4.21
N GLY A 155 11.23 -1.70 -4.03
CA GLY A 155 10.11 -2.17 -4.85
C GLY A 155 9.56 -3.56 -4.49
N ARG A 156 10.16 -4.23 -3.50
CA ARG A 156 9.60 -5.43 -2.88
C ARG A 156 8.60 -5.04 -1.80
N GLN A 157 7.45 -5.68 -1.82
CA GLN A 157 6.45 -5.54 -0.76
C GLN A 157 6.65 -6.66 0.26
N TYR A 158 6.70 -6.29 1.54
CA TYR A 158 6.81 -7.21 2.67
C TYR A 158 5.44 -7.24 3.36
N ILE A 159 4.80 -8.41 3.37
CA ILE A 159 3.48 -8.59 3.99
C ILE A 159 3.66 -9.61 5.12
N PRO A 160 3.30 -9.28 6.37
CA PRO A 160 3.56 -10.17 7.48
C PRO A 160 2.56 -11.31 7.38
N GLN A 161 3.05 -12.54 7.45
CA GLN A 161 2.17 -13.69 7.34
C GLN A 161 1.21 -13.72 8.54
N GLN A 162 -0.04 -14.09 8.29
CA GLN A 162 -1.06 -14.26 9.34
C GLN A 162 -1.53 -15.72 9.34
N TYR A 163 -1.89 -16.21 10.51
CA TYR A 163 -2.45 -17.53 10.72
C TYR A 163 -3.79 -17.44 11.43
N PRO A 164 -4.73 -18.33 11.10
CA PRO A 164 -5.91 -18.53 11.93
C PRO A 164 -5.45 -19.06 13.30
N TYR A 165 -6.13 -18.59 14.35
CA TYR A 165 -5.89 -19.04 15.71
C TYR A 165 -7.23 -19.38 16.36
N GLU A 166 -7.17 -20.29 17.33
CA GLU A 166 -8.29 -20.58 18.22
C GLU A 166 -7.99 -20.01 19.60
N SER A 167 -8.98 -19.36 20.19
CA SER A 167 -8.88 -18.90 21.57
C SER A 167 -8.83 -20.11 22.52
N ALA A 168 -7.87 -20.09 23.44
CA ALA A 168 -7.81 -21.03 24.55
C ALA A 168 -8.63 -20.56 25.75
N CYS A 169 -8.88 -19.25 25.84
CA CYS A 169 -9.49 -18.64 26.99
C CYS A 169 -10.40 -17.48 26.60
N ASP A 170 -11.71 -17.73 26.66
CA ASP A 170 -12.73 -16.73 26.32
C ASP A 170 -13.22 -15.94 27.54
N ARG A 171 -12.87 -16.40 28.76
CA ARG A 171 -13.30 -15.80 30.02
C ARG A 171 -12.13 -15.51 30.92
N LEU A 172 -12.07 -14.29 31.44
CA LEU A 172 -10.96 -13.78 32.24
C LEU A 172 -11.47 -13.26 33.59
N ASN A 173 -10.66 -13.46 34.64
CA ASN A 173 -10.85 -12.75 35.90
C ASN A 173 -10.08 -11.43 35.84
N LEU A 174 -10.73 -10.33 36.17
CA LEU A 174 -10.14 -8.99 36.12
C LEU A 174 -9.77 -8.51 37.52
N PHE A 175 -8.55 -8.00 37.70
CA PHE A 175 -8.04 -7.45 38.96
C PHE A 175 -7.65 -5.98 38.78
N GLY A 176 -8.16 -5.11 39.66
CA GLY A 176 -7.93 -3.67 39.59
C GLY A 176 -6.68 -3.13 40.25
N VAL A 177 -6.10 -3.91 41.16
CA VAL A 177 -4.79 -3.70 41.78
C VAL A 177 -4.21 -5.11 41.96
N HIS A 178 -2.91 -5.23 42.27
CA HIS A 178 -2.18 -6.50 42.50
C HIS A 178 -3.09 -7.64 43.03
N PRO A 179 -2.95 -8.91 42.58
CA PRO A 179 -3.83 -10.04 42.91
C PRO A 179 -4.15 -10.29 44.39
N ASN A 180 -3.45 -9.63 45.31
CA ASN A 180 -3.66 -9.71 46.75
C ASN A 180 -4.91 -8.93 47.21
N HIS A 181 -5.50 -8.08 46.37
CA HIS A 181 -6.71 -7.31 46.66
C HIS A 181 -7.94 -7.98 46.05
N THR A 182 -8.36 -9.11 46.62
CA THR A 182 -9.44 -9.96 46.10
C THR A 182 -10.80 -9.27 46.06
N HIS A 183 -11.04 -8.22 46.86
CA HIS A 183 -12.26 -7.40 46.80
C HIS A 183 -12.32 -6.53 45.53
N LEU A 184 -11.19 -6.35 44.83
CA LEU A 184 -11.09 -5.65 43.55
C LEU A 184 -11.06 -6.63 42.36
N GLN A 185 -11.61 -7.83 42.55
CA GLN A 185 -11.70 -8.84 41.53
C GLN A 185 -13.10 -8.88 40.89
N VAL A 186 -13.17 -8.85 39.57
CA VAL A 186 -14.32 -9.40 38.83
C VAL A 186 -14.03 -10.85 38.53
N SER A 187 -14.59 -11.75 39.36
CA SER A 187 -14.52 -13.18 39.06
C SER A 187 -15.52 -13.53 37.97
N ASN A 188 -15.04 -14.16 36.89
CA ASN A 188 -15.86 -14.66 35.78
C ASN A 188 -15.66 -16.17 35.55
N ASN A 189 -15.21 -16.91 36.58
CA ASN A 189 -14.72 -18.29 36.43
C ASN A 189 -13.72 -18.40 35.26
N GLY A 190 -12.89 -17.37 35.12
CA GLY A 190 -11.99 -17.23 33.99
C GLY A 190 -10.83 -18.21 34.08
N CYS A 191 -10.35 -18.66 32.93
CA CYS A 191 -9.19 -19.54 32.79
C CYS A 191 -7.85 -18.80 32.97
N ALA A 192 -7.91 -17.47 33.08
CA ALA A 192 -6.75 -16.62 33.26
C ALA A 192 -7.12 -15.32 33.97
N ASN A 193 -6.11 -14.64 34.49
CA ASN A 193 -6.22 -13.45 35.30
C ASN A 193 -5.58 -12.26 34.56
N LEU A 194 -6.36 -11.21 34.34
CA LEU A 194 -5.90 -9.93 33.83
C LEU A 194 -5.84 -8.94 34.98
N SER A 195 -4.66 -8.47 35.35
CA SER A 195 -4.47 -7.43 36.36
C SER A 195 -4.03 -6.12 35.71
N ILE A 196 -4.74 -5.05 36.04
CA ILE A 196 -4.37 -3.68 35.68
C ILE A 196 -3.85 -3.03 36.96
N SER A 197 -2.65 -2.44 36.92
CA SER A 197 -2.08 -1.68 38.02
C SER A 197 -1.46 -0.39 37.49
N PHE A 198 -1.25 0.56 38.39
CA PHE A 198 -0.72 1.87 38.06
C PHE A 198 0.58 2.08 38.82
N ASP A 199 1.40 3.03 38.35
CA ASP A 199 2.70 3.30 38.93
C ASP A 199 2.65 3.70 40.40
N ASN A 200 3.75 3.44 41.11
CA ASN A 200 3.87 3.61 42.56
C ASN A 200 3.66 5.07 43.00
N ILE A 201 3.80 6.03 42.07
CA ILE A 201 3.54 7.46 42.32
C ILE A 201 2.03 7.72 42.52
N PHE A 202 1.17 6.87 41.97
CA PHE A 202 -0.25 6.86 42.29
C PHE A 202 -0.49 5.93 43.48
N LEU A 203 -1.00 6.49 44.57
CA LEU A 203 -1.39 5.74 45.75
C LEU A 203 -2.91 5.52 45.72
N PRO A 204 -3.39 4.36 45.21
CA PRO A 204 -4.81 4.03 45.22
C PRO A 204 -5.29 3.91 46.66
N ASN A 205 -6.43 4.53 46.94
CA ASN A 205 -7.20 4.25 48.14
C ASN A 205 -7.98 2.95 47.93
N VAL A 206 -7.31 1.83 48.22
CA VAL A 206 -7.83 0.47 48.00
C VAL A 206 -9.15 0.22 48.75
N SER A 207 -9.41 0.89 49.87
CA SER A 207 -10.66 0.72 50.63
C SER A 207 -11.85 1.46 50.04
N ARG A 208 -11.59 2.51 49.24
CA ARG A 208 -12.62 3.24 48.46
C ARG A 208 -12.68 2.80 47.00
N SER A 209 -11.76 1.92 46.61
CA SER A 209 -11.78 1.26 45.31
C SER A 209 -12.87 0.20 45.30
N TYR A 210 -13.52 0.06 44.17
CA TYR A 210 -14.57 -0.94 44.00
C TYR A 210 -14.64 -1.32 42.54
N VAL A 211 -15.35 -2.41 42.30
CA VAL A 211 -15.44 -2.98 40.98
C VAL A 211 -16.90 -3.27 40.68
N THR A 212 -17.34 -2.81 39.51
CA THR A 212 -18.68 -3.12 39.05
C THR A 212 -18.61 -4.13 37.92
N ARG A 213 -19.17 -5.31 38.17
CA ARG A 213 -19.40 -6.29 37.11
C ARG A 213 -20.61 -5.85 36.28
N ARG A 214 -20.45 -5.80 34.96
CA ARG A 214 -21.54 -5.39 34.03
C ARG A 214 -22.09 -6.55 33.24
N SER A 215 -21.20 -7.42 32.80
CA SER A 215 -21.55 -8.65 32.11
C SER A 215 -20.58 -9.75 32.53
N ASN A 216 -20.65 -10.91 31.89
CA ASN A 216 -19.66 -11.96 32.10
C ASN A 216 -18.26 -11.46 31.73
N ASP A 217 -18.12 -10.83 30.57
CA ASP A 217 -16.79 -10.51 30.03
C ASP A 217 -16.41 -9.03 30.21
N ARG A 218 -17.17 -8.28 31.01
CA ARG A 218 -16.94 -6.85 31.29
C ARG A 218 -16.98 -6.53 32.77
N GLY A 219 -15.91 -5.90 33.21
CA GLY A 219 -15.77 -5.30 34.53
C GLY A 219 -15.26 -3.87 34.40
N THR A 220 -15.81 -2.98 35.21
CA THR A 220 -15.26 -1.63 35.40
C THR A 220 -14.63 -1.59 36.78
N ILE A 221 -13.33 -1.31 36.82
CA ILE A 221 -12.61 -1.03 38.06
C ILE A 221 -12.53 0.47 38.22
N VAL A 222 -12.83 0.96 39.41
CA VAL A 222 -12.66 2.37 39.74
C VAL A 222 -11.71 2.50 40.91
N LEU A 223 -10.62 3.23 40.68
CA LEU A 223 -9.55 3.42 41.65
C LEU A 223 -9.42 4.92 41.98
N PRO A 224 -10.00 5.37 43.10
CA PRO A 224 -9.67 6.68 43.64
C PRO A 224 -8.30 6.65 44.28
N GLY A 225 -7.54 7.72 44.14
CA GLY A 225 -6.29 7.87 44.87
C GLY A 225 -5.72 9.27 44.79
N ARG A 226 -4.49 9.40 45.27
CA ARG A 226 -3.73 10.65 45.26
C ARG A 226 -2.38 10.40 44.61
N TYR A 227 -1.84 11.43 43.98
CA TYR A 227 -0.43 11.40 43.59
C TYR A 227 0.44 11.74 44.80
N GLU A 228 1.51 10.99 44.96
CA GLU A 228 2.55 11.30 45.91
C GLU A 228 3.41 12.44 45.32
N THR A 229 3.24 13.65 45.85
CA THR A 229 3.90 14.87 45.37
C THR A 229 5.38 14.97 45.74
N ASP A 230 5.91 13.99 46.47
CA ASP A 230 7.29 13.95 46.97
C ASP A 230 8.25 13.23 46.02
N VAL A 231 7.77 12.51 45.00
CA VAL A 231 8.61 11.95 43.93
C VAL A 231 8.88 13.03 42.88
N ARG A 232 9.74 13.99 43.24
CA ARG A 232 10.07 15.15 42.40
C ARG A 232 11.22 14.81 41.45
N TRP A 233 10.91 14.63 40.17
CA TRP A 233 11.87 14.95 39.11
C TRP A 233 11.68 16.44 38.80
N GLU A 234 12.37 17.29 39.55
CA GLU A 234 12.44 18.72 39.26
C GLU A 234 13.37 18.87 38.06
N PHE A 235 12.79 19.07 36.88
CA PHE A 235 13.58 19.54 35.74
C PHE A 235 14.00 20.99 36.05
N ASP A 236 15.21 21.39 35.62
CA ASP A 236 15.77 22.76 35.78
C ASP A 236 14.88 23.89 35.23
N THR A 237 13.73 23.55 34.65
CA THR A 237 12.70 24.46 34.14
C THR A 237 11.63 24.85 35.18
N GLY A 238 11.68 24.30 36.40
CA GLY A 238 10.65 24.54 37.44
C GLY A 238 9.32 23.83 37.16
N VAL A 239 9.26 22.98 36.12
CA VAL A 239 8.09 22.18 35.78
C VAL A 239 8.14 20.87 36.56
N LYS A 240 7.16 20.68 37.45
CA LYS A 240 6.96 19.40 38.15
C LYS A 240 6.37 18.39 37.19
N SER A 241 6.98 17.22 37.08
CA SER A 241 6.45 16.11 36.28
C SER A 241 6.30 14.87 37.16
N ALA A 242 5.19 14.17 36.99
CA ALA A 242 5.00 12.82 37.50
C ALA A 242 4.82 11.90 36.29
N GLU A 243 5.70 10.92 36.14
CA GLU A 243 5.45 9.84 35.19
C GLU A 243 4.35 8.95 35.78
N VAL A 244 3.36 8.64 34.96
CA VAL A 244 2.32 7.69 35.37
C VAL A 244 2.35 6.57 34.34
N ALA A 245 2.77 5.40 34.75
CA ALA A 245 2.66 4.18 33.96
C ALA A 245 1.38 3.44 34.33
N THR A 246 0.72 2.86 33.33
CA THR A 246 -0.28 1.82 33.54
C THR A 246 0.34 0.49 33.11
N TYR A 247 0.33 -0.47 34.02
CA TYR A 247 0.82 -1.82 33.83
C TYR A 247 -0.37 -2.74 33.67
N VAL A 248 -0.32 -3.60 32.65
CA VAL A 248 -1.34 -4.62 32.45
C VAL A 248 -0.64 -5.95 32.31
N GLN A 249 -1.00 -6.88 33.17
CA GLN A 249 -0.43 -8.22 33.21
C GLN A 249 -1.54 -9.24 33.02
N MET A 250 -1.31 -10.16 32.11
CA MET A 250 -2.15 -11.32 31.87
C MET A 250 -1.41 -12.56 32.39
N ALA A 251 -2.07 -13.38 33.21
CA ALA A 251 -1.49 -14.56 33.84
C ALA A 251 -2.42 -15.77 33.75
N ILE A 252 -1.94 -16.87 33.16
CA ILE A 252 -2.65 -18.16 33.12
C ILE A 252 -2.14 -19.06 34.25
N SER A 253 -0.83 -19.03 34.50
CA SER A 253 -0.14 -19.68 35.61
C SER A 253 1.06 -18.85 36.04
N GLU A 254 1.78 -19.26 37.09
CA GLU A 254 2.93 -18.49 37.56
C GLU A 254 4.03 -18.31 36.51
N ASP A 255 4.25 -19.34 35.68
CA ASP A 255 5.24 -19.36 34.60
C ASP A 255 4.70 -18.85 33.25
N ARG A 256 3.38 -18.59 33.15
CA ARG A 256 2.73 -18.12 31.92
C ARG A 256 2.09 -16.76 32.15
N LYS A 257 2.93 -15.73 32.07
CA LYS A 257 2.56 -14.32 32.25
C LYS A 257 3.02 -13.46 31.07
N CYS A 258 2.16 -12.57 30.61
CA CYS A 258 2.48 -11.54 29.63
C CYS A 258 2.18 -10.16 30.22
N LEU A 259 3.11 -9.23 30.09
CA LEU A 259 3.01 -7.88 30.63
C LEU A 259 3.06 -6.88 29.48
N THR A 260 2.34 -5.77 29.61
CA THR A 260 2.52 -4.61 28.75
C THR A 260 2.40 -3.34 29.59
N THR A 261 3.10 -2.30 29.17
CA THR A 261 3.11 -1.03 29.89
C THR A 261 2.76 0.11 28.95
N ILE A 262 1.94 1.05 29.43
CA ILE A 262 1.74 2.34 28.79
C ILE A 262 2.26 3.44 29.71
N ALA A 263 3.42 3.97 29.35
CA ALA A 263 4.02 5.12 30.01
C ALA A 263 3.77 6.38 29.18
N ASN A 264 3.30 7.43 29.85
CA ASN A 264 3.28 8.78 29.30
C ASN A 264 4.25 9.62 30.13
N ARG A 265 5.44 9.85 29.55
CA ARG A 265 6.52 10.67 30.15
C ARG A 265 6.27 12.18 30.09
N ASN A 266 5.07 12.59 29.71
CA ASN A 266 4.76 14.02 29.63
C ASN A 266 4.61 14.58 31.03
N ALA A 267 5.16 15.78 31.26
CA ALA A 267 4.87 16.55 32.46
C ALA A 267 3.36 16.69 32.60
N ILE A 268 2.80 16.12 33.67
CA ILE A 268 1.47 16.48 34.12
C ILE A 268 1.58 17.94 34.53
N VAL A 269 1.17 18.86 33.66
CA VAL A 269 1.00 20.27 34.02
C VAL A 269 -0.35 20.37 34.71
N PRO A 270 -0.40 20.42 36.04
CA PRO A 270 -1.64 20.24 36.79
C PRO A 270 -2.69 21.33 36.55
N ALA A 271 -2.24 22.50 36.08
CA ALA A 271 -3.07 23.67 35.83
C ALA A 271 -3.75 23.72 34.44
N GLN A 272 -3.38 22.86 33.48
CA GLN A 272 -4.02 22.85 32.16
C GLN A 272 -5.25 21.95 32.21
N SER A 273 -6.44 22.47 31.87
CA SER A 273 -7.66 21.67 31.70
C SER A 273 -7.67 21.06 30.29
N GLY A 274 -8.01 19.78 30.16
CA GLY A 274 -8.06 19.09 28.86
C GLY A 274 -7.15 17.86 28.77
N LEU A 275 -6.80 17.46 27.56
CA LEU A 275 -5.90 16.32 27.34
C LEU A 275 -4.51 16.60 27.91
N THR A 276 -4.03 15.69 28.76
CA THR A 276 -2.66 15.75 29.30
C THR A 276 -1.69 14.92 28.44
N SER A 277 -2.24 14.00 27.64
CA SER A 277 -1.51 13.21 26.65
C SER A 277 -2.45 12.74 25.54
N SER A 278 -1.94 12.68 24.30
CA SER A 278 -2.65 12.02 23.20
C SER A 278 -2.96 10.54 23.57
N PRO A 279 -4.15 10.02 23.21
CA PRO A 279 -4.46 8.61 23.43
C PRO A 279 -3.41 7.73 22.76
N LYS A 280 -2.97 6.69 23.48
CA LYS A 280 -1.93 5.77 23.01
C LYS A 280 -2.40 4.34 23.21
N THR A 281 -2.22 3.51 22.18
CA THR A 281 -2.39 2.05 22.24
C THR A 281 -1.01 1.42 22.23
N VAL A 282 -0.77 0.48 23.13
CA VAL A 282 0.41 -0.37 23.12
C VAL A 282 -0.02 -1.81 22.96
N ALA A 283 0.60 -2.53 22.03
CA ALA A 283 0.39 -3.96 21.84
C ALA A 283 1.69 -4.71 22.10
N THR A 284 1.57 -5.86 22.76
CA THR A 284 2.67 -6.75 23.12
C THR A 284 2.23 -8.19 22.86
N LYS A 285 3.18 -9.05 22.48
CA LYS A 285 2.94 -10.47 22.26
C LYS A 285 3.98 -11.31 22.95
N CYS A 286 3.50 -12.34 23.66
CA CYS A 286 4.33 -13.32 24.34
C CYS A 286 4.13 -14.69 23.70
N LEU A 287 5.23 -15.35 23.32
CA LEU A 287 5.24 -16.72 22.77
C LEU A 287 5.87 -17.67 23.79
N TYR A 288 5.18 -18.77 24.08
CA TYR A 288 5.62 -19.78 25.04
C TYR A 288 6.25 -21.02 24.38
N PRO A 289 6.98 -21.85 25.14
CA PRO A 289 7.54 -23.11 24.63
C PRO A 289 6.53 -24.08 24.04
N THR A 290 5.30 -24.04 24.52
CA THR A 290 4.17 -24.85 24.03
C THR A 290 3.61 -24.33 22.69
N GLY A 291 4.15 -23.23 22.16
CA GLY A 291 3.63 -22.48 21.02
C GLY A 291 2.32 -21.74 21.28
N GLU A 292 1.86 -21.72 22.53
CA GLU A 292 0.81 -20.83 23.02
C GLU A 292 1.25 -19.37 22.90
N ILE A 293 0.32 -18.50 22.52
CA ILE A 293 0.56 -17.07 22.34
C ILE A 293 -0.42 -16.30 23.22
N ILE A 294 0.10 -15.30 23.93
CA ILE A 294 -0.72 -14.27 24.57
C ILE A 294 -0.47 -12.96 23.84
N ALA A 295 -1.48 -12.46 23.13
CA ALA A 295 -1.50 -11.11 22.61
C ALA A 295 -2.20 -10.22 23.63
N LEU A 296 -1.56 -9.12 24.02
CA LEU A 296 -2.05 -8.18 25.01
C LEU A 296 -1.98 -6.77 24.43
N SER A 297 -3.05 -6.02 24.54
CA SER A 297 -3.10 -4.64 24.08
C SER A 297 -3.80 -3.75 25.09
N VAL A 298 -3.29 -2.54 25.22
CA VAL A 298 -3.78 -1.55 26.19
C VAL A 298 -3.84 -0.19 25.52
N THR A 299 -5.01 0.44 25.60
CA THR A 299 -5.20 1.82 25.17
C THR A 299 -5.47 2.67 26.40
N SER A 300 -4.75 3.78 26.55
CA SER A 300 -5.01 4.73 27.63
C SER A 300 -5.17 6.14 27.10
N LEU A 301 -6.19 6.82 27.63
CA LEU A 301 -6.42 8.24 27.48
C LEU A 301 -6.34 8.91 28.84
N ARG A 302 -5.70 10.08 28.92
CA ARG A 302 -5.60 10.86 30.15
C ARG A 302 -5.94 12.32 29.89
N PHE A 303 -6.68 12.89 30.83
CA PHE A 303 -7.10 14.28 30.80
C PHE A 303 -7.30 14.81 32.22
N SER A 304 -7.20 16.12 32.35
CA SER A 304 -7.34 16.88 33.58
C SER A 304 -8.59 17.74 33.54
N VAL A 305 -9.27 17.83 34.67
CA VAL A 305 -10.48 18.62 34.87
C VAL A 305 -10.28 19.48 36.12
N PRO A 306 -10.56 20.79 36.07
CA PRO A 306 -10.29 21.69 37.18
C PRO A 306 -11.22 21.42 38.37
N ASP A 307 -12.47 21.04 38.12
CA ASP A 307 -13.46 20.75 39.15
C ASP A 307 -14.54 19.78 38.62
N PRO A 308 -15.28 19.08 39.50
CA PRO A 308 -16.36 18.18 39.11
C PRO A 308 -17.38 18.76 38.12
N GLN A 309 -17.75 20.03 38.26
CA GLN A 309 -18.79 20.68 37.44
C GLN A 309 -18.29 20.95 36.02
N SER A 310 -16.99 21.16 35.86
CA SER A 310 -16.33 21.36 34.57
C SER A 310 -16.12 20.07 33.76
N PHE A 311 -16.40 18.88 34.32
CA PHE A 311 -16.14 17.60 33.66
C PHE A 311 -16.75 17.49 32.26
N ARG A 312 -18.07 17.72 32.15
CA ARG A 312 -18.80 17.62 30.89
C ARG A 312 -18.31 18.61 29.83
N LYS A 313 -17.95 19.82 30.27
CA LYS A 313 -17.39 20.84 29.40
C LYS A 313 -16.03 20.41 28.84
N VAL A 314 -15.18 19.81 29.67
CA VAL A 314 -13.86 19.32 29.23
C VAL A 314 -14.00 18.10 28.33
N THR A 315 -14.80 17.11 28.69
CA THR A 315 -14.96 15.88 27.90
C THR A 315 -15.60 16.14 26.54
N SER A 316 -16.55 17.07 26.42
CA SER A 316 -17.14 17.47 25.14
C SER A 316 -16.17 18.21 24.20
N LEU A 317 -15.04 18.71 24.72
CA LEU A 317 -13.94 19.26 23.90
C LEU A 317 -12.97 18.18 23.44
N ILE A 318 -12.94 17.04 24.12
CA ILE A 318 -12.03 15.92 23.84
C ILE A 318 -12.69 14.90 22.93
N PHE A 319 -13.96 14.59 23.17
CA PHE A 319 -14.69 13.52 22.50
C PHE A 319 -15.78 14.07 21.59
N GLU A 320 -15.99 13.39 20.46
CA GLU A 320 -17.08 13.71 19.54
C GLU A 320 -18.46 13.41 20.13
N GLN A 321 -18.54 12.33 20.91
CA GLN A 321 -19.79 11.81 21.46
C GLN A 321 -19.63 11.53 22.95
N GLN A 322 -20.67 11.88 23.71
CA GLN A 322 -20.79 11.53 25.11
C GLN A 322 -21.35 10.10 25.19
N ASP A 323 -20.46 9.13 25.34
CA ASP A 323 -20.80 7.71 25.52
C ASP A 323 -21.23 7.44 26.98
N ASP A 324 -21.97 6.36 27.21
CA ASP A 324 -22.33 5.85 28.53
C ASP A 324 -21.11 5.78 29.46
N LEU A 325 -19.96 5.35 28.94
CA LEU A 325 -18.69 5.34 29.69
C LEU A 325 -18.27 6.71 30.24
N LEU A 326 -18.44 7.76 29.45
CA LEU A 326 -18.17 9.13 29.91
C LEU A 326 -19.21 9.61 30.91
N ALA A 327 -20.48 9.23 30.70
CA ALA A 327 -21.59 9.59 31.57
C ALA A 327 -21.46 9.00 32.98
N GLY A 328 -21.01 7.76 33.12
CA GLY A 328 -20.85 7.21 34.47
C GLY A 328 -19.54 7.56 35.15
N MET A 329 -18.49 7.94 34.41
CA MET A 329 -17.37 8.64 35.04
C MET A 329 -17.83 10.00 35.59
N GLU A 330 -18.65 10.75 34.85
CA GLU A 330 -19.28 12.00 35.30
C GLU A 330 -20.10 11.78 36.56
N GLN A 331 -20.99 10.77 36.57
CA GLN A 331 -21.79 10.39 37.74
C GLN A 331 -20.91 10.07 38.95
N SER A 332 -19.87 9.27 38.75
CA SER A 332 -18.98 8.89 39.84
C SER A 332 -18.08 10.04 40.31
N ILE A 333 -17.91 11.10 39.51
CA ILE A 333 -17.24 12.36 39.94
C ILE A 333 -18.22 13.23 40.74
N SER A 334 -19.47 13.35 40.29
CA SER A 334 -20.47 14.25 40.88
C SER A 334 -21.02 13.75 42.21
N GLU A 335 -21.20 12.44 42.38
CA GLU A 335 -21.75 11.86 43.60
C GLU A 335 -20.74 11.80 44.75
N GLY A 336 -19.43 12.01 44.49
CA GLY A 336 -18.35 11.75 45.46
C GLY A 336 -18.28 10.30 45.97
N LEU A 337 -19.23 9.50 45.49
CA LEU A 337 -19.50 8.10 45.65
C LEU A 337 -19.50 7.55 44.23
N PHE A 338 -18.88 6.41 44.09
CA PHE A 338 -18.57 5.88 42.79
C PHE A 338 -19.65 4.83 42.46
N SER A 339 -20.69 5.26 41.75
CA SER A 339 -21.87 4.45 41.40
C SER A 339 -21.99 4.18 39.90
N SER A 340 -22.98 3.39 39.53
CA SER A 340 -23.00 2.51 38.37
C SER A 340 -23.35 3.12 36.98
N LEU A 341 -22.41 3.06 36.03
CA LEU A 341 -22.60 3.05 34.55
C LEU A 341 -23.67 2.11 33.96
N ALA A 342 -24.44 2.56 32.97
CA ALA A 342 -25.18 1.68 32.05
C ALA A 342 -24.23 1.13 30.95
N ALA A 343 -24.65 0.07 30.25
CA ALA A 343 -23.81 -0.69 29.32
C ALA A 343 -24.00 -0.26 27.86
N ASP A 344 -22.91 -0.15 27.09
CA ASP A 344 -22.93 -0.10 25.62
C ASP A 344 -21.97 -1.12 24.92
N VAL A 345 -22.27 -1.38 23.63
CA VAL A 345 -22.19 -2.56 22.73
C VAL A 345 -20.82 -3.22 22.42
N LEU A 346 -19.76 -3.02 23.21
CA LEU A 346 -18.43 -3.54 22.86
C LEU A 346 -18.09 -4.86 23.58
N ASP A 347 -18.29 -5.99 22.90
CA ASP A 347 -17.96 -7.34 23.37
C ASP A 347 -16.43 -7.56 23.49
N GLY A 348 -15.96 -7.99 24.67
CA GLY A 348 -14.59 -8.49 24.88
C GLY A 348 -13.52 -7.47 25.33
N ILE A 349 -13.91 -6.32 25.87
CA ILE A 349 -13.00 -5.25 26.33
C ILE A 349 -13.13 -5.03 27.85
N HIS A 350 -12.01 -5.01 28.57
CA HIS A 350 -11.97 -4.65 29.99
C HIS A 350 -11.57 -3.19 30.17
N VAL A 351 -12.28 -2.45 31.03
CA VAL A 351 -12.11 -1.00 31.21
C VAL A 351 -11.75 -0.68 32.65
N ALA A 352 -10.66 0.06 32.86
CA ALA A 352 -10.30 0.66 34.14
C ALA A 352 -10.47 2.18 34.06
N GLU A 353 -11.17 2.72 35.05
CA GLU A 353 -11.35 4.15 35.24
C GLU A 353 -10.53 4.58 36.45
N VAL A 354 -9.54 5.43 36.23
CA VAL A 354 -8.71 5.96 37.32
C VAL A 354 -9.00 7.43 37.52
N LYS A 355 -9.21 7.78 38.78
CA LYS A 355 -9.48 9.14 39.22
C LYS A 355 -8.49 9.49 40.30
N THR A 356 -7.78 10.59 40.10
CA THR A 356 -6.84 11.09 41.09
C THR A 356 -7.17 12.52 41.43
N ILE A 357 -7.10 12.86 42.71
CA ILE A 357 -7.18 14.24 43.16
C ILE A 357 -5.76 14.73 43.39
N GLY A 358 -5.40 15.86 42.78
CA GLY A 358 -4.14 16.56 43.05
C GLY A 358 -4.42 17.98 43.52
N THR A 359 -3.47 18.56 44.25
CA THR A 359 -3.53 19.95 44.71
C THR A 359 -2.21 20.64 44.38
N GLU A 360 -2.25 21.72 43.60
CA GLU A 360 -1.09 22.54 43.27
C GLU A 360 -1.41 24.01 43.56
N ASN A 361 -0.51 24.70 44.27
CA ASN A 361 -0.68 26.12 44.63
C ASN A 361 -2.05 26.45 45.26
N GLY A 362 -2.60 25.54 46.06
CA GLY A 362 -3.92 25.66 46.69
C GLY A 362 -5.12 25.35 45.78
N THR A 363 -4.89 25.07 44.50
CA THR A 363 -5.95 24.71 43.54
C THR A 363 -6.03 23.20 43.42
N THR A 364 -7.23 22.64 43.64
CA THR A 364 -7.47 21.20 43.49
C THR A 364 -7.89 20.90 42.06
N TYR A 365 -7.38 19.82 41.47
CA TYR A 365 -7.73 19.35 40.14
C TYR A 365 -7.96 17.83 40.14
N LEU A 366 -8.73 17.37 39.17
CA LEU A 366 -9.03 15.96 38.94
C LEU A 366 -8.25 15.48 37.72
N MET A 367 -7.42 14.45 37.87
CA MET A 367 -6.91 13.71 36.72
C MET A 367 -7.76 12.47 36.51
N CYS A 368 -8.20 12.31 35.29
CA CYS A 368 -9.02 11.19 34.85
C CYS A 368 -8.22 10.38 33.82
N ALA A 369 -8.26 9.06 33.95
CA ALA A 369 -7.74 8.16 32.94
C ALA A 369 -8.77 7.09 32.61
N TYR A 370 -8.95 6.87 31.31
CA TYR A 370 -9.60 5.68 30.78
C TYR A 370 -8.54 4.75 30.24
N THR A 371 -8.50 3.53 30.75
CA THR A 371 -7.63 2.49 30.22
C THR A 371 -8.49 1.32 29.78
N THR A 372 -8.38 0.92 28.51
CA THR A 372 -8.96 -0.32 28.01
C THR A 372 -7.86 -1.34 27.79
N ALA A 373 -8.08 -2.55 28.27
CA ALA A 373 -7.21 -3.69 28.05
C ALA A 373 -7.97 -4.79 27.33
N ALA A 374 -7.32 -5.39 26.34
CA ALA A 374 -7.82 -6.56 25.63
C ALA A 374 -6.72 -7.59 25.50
N THR A 375 -7.09 -8.86 25.59
CA THR A 375 -6.14 -9.95 25.44
C THR A 375 -6.75 -11.09 24.65
N VAL A 376 -5.91 -11.80 23.93
CA VAL A 376 -6.23 -13.03 23.23
C VAL A 376 -5.21 -14.07 23.62
N VAL A 377 -5.68 -15.18 24.18
CA VAL A 377 -4.85 -16.36 24.49
C VAL A 377 -5.14 -17.39 23.42
N THR A 378 -4.12 -17.86 22.70
CA THR A 378 -4.30 -18.90 21.69
C THR A 378 -4.10 -20.29 22.28
N LYS A 379 -4.70 -21.31 21.68
CA LYS A 379 -4.36 -22.71 22.02
C LYS A 379 -2.89 -22.99 21.70
N PRO A 380 -2.26 -23.94 22.42
CA PRO A 380 -0.93 -24.45 22.08
C PRO A 380 -0.88 -24.94 20.62
N GLN A 381 0.21 -24.63 19.93
CA GLN A 381 0.45 -25.04 18.55
C GLN A 381 1.90 -25.50 18.41
N ALA A 382 2.19 -26.39 17.46
CA ALA A 382 3.57 -26.79 17.20
C ALA A 382 4.41 -25.56 16.84
N VAL A 383 5.59 -25.41 17.45
CA VAL A 383 6.46 -24.27 17.18
C VAL A 383 6.94 -24.33 15.74
N LEU A 384 6.84 -23.23 15.00
CA LEU A 384 7.30 -23.15 13.61
C LEU A 384 8.78 -23.56 13.52
N PRO A 385 9.15 -24.49 12.62
CA PRO A 385 10.53 -24.95 12.47
C PRO A 385 11.52 -23.81 12.25
N GLU A 386 11.12 -22.75 11.55
CA GLU A 386 11.89 -21.54 11.28
C GLU A 386 12.25 -20.79 12.56
N VAL A 387 11.25 -20.62 13.44
CA VAL A 387 11.41 -19.97 14.75
C VAL A 387 12.26 -20.86 15.66
N ALA A 388 12.02 -22.18 15.66
CA ALA A 388 12.79 -23.13 16.45
C ALA A 388 14.27 -23.19 16.02
N ALA A 389 14.53 -23.25 14.72
CA ALA A 389 15.87 -23.30 14.14
C ALA A 389 16.67 -22.03 14.45
N ARG A 390 16.03 -20.85 14.34
CA ARG A 390 16.68 -19.57 14.66
C ARG A 390 17.01 -19.41 16.14
N ARG A 391 16.20 -19.99 17.01
CA ARG A 391 16.48 -20.01 18.46
C ARG A 391 17.61 -20.96 18.82
N ALA A 392 17.95 -21.93 17.97
CA ALA A 392 19.06 -22.87 18.16
C ALA A 392 19.05 -23.55 19.55
N GLY A 393 17.85 -23.90 20.06
CA GLY A 393 17.68 -24.54 21.36
C GLY A 393 17.83 -23.61 22.58
N LYS A 394 18.00 -22.29 22.40
CA LYS A 394 17.95 -21.33 23.51
C LYS A 394 16.62 -21.44 24.27
N PRO A 395 16.58 -21.22 25.59
CA PRO A 395 15.33 -21.17 26.35
C PRO A 395 14.47 -20.00 25.86
N TYR A 396 13.15 -20.08 26.06
CA TYR A 396 12.30 -18.92 25.82
C TYR A 396 12.69 -17.90 26.88
N ALA A 397 13.10 -16.71 26.44
CA ALA A 397 13.52 -15.65 27.34
C ALA A 397 12.44 -15.45 28.40
N PRO A 398 12.77 -15.47 29.71
CA PRO A 398 11.85 -15.00 30.71
C PRO A 398 11.48 -13.56 30.36
N TYR A 399 10.21 -13.22 30.52
CA TYR A 399 9.66 -11.91 30.17
C TYR A 399 10.54 -10.77 30.74
N ALA A 400 10.87 -9.78 29.92
CA ALA A 400 11.47 -8.56 30.43
C ALA A 400 10.42 -7.79 31.25
N ARG A 401 10.84 -7.14 32.34
CA ARG A 401 9.95 -6.18 33.02
C ARG A 401 9.72 -5.01 32.05
N TYR A 402 8.47 -4.58 31.91
CA TYR A 402 8.08 -3.38 31.14
C TYR A 402 8.31 -3.45 29.62
N THR A 403 7.56 -4.32 28.95
CA THR A 403 7.68 -4.54 27.50
C THR A 403 6.67 -3.72 26.68
N ILE A 404 7.16 -3.02 25.67
CA ILE A 404 6.37 -2.33 24.65
C ILE A 404 6.83 -2.85 23.29
N ALA A 405 6.01 -3.65 22.60
CA ALA A 405 6.40 -4.12 21.27
C ALA A 405 6.12 -3.08 20.18
N ILE A 406 4.89 -2.53 20.14
CA ILE A 406 4.51 -1.46 19.22
C ILE A 406 3.64 -0.44 19.95
N ALA A 407 3.92 0.84 19.75
CA ALA A 407 3.12 1.93 20.28
C ALA A 407 2.45 2.75 19.15
N ALA A 408 1.14 2.93 19.24
CA ALA A 408 0.35 3.70 18.29
C ALA A 408 -0.29 4.90 18.97
N LYS A 409 0.01 6.11 18.50
CA LYS A 409 -0.58 7.37 18.98
C LYS A 409 -1.80 7.71 18.14
N HIS A 410 -2.93 7.98 18.77
CA HIS A 410 -4.16 8.32 18.06
C HIS A 410 -4.18 9.80 17.69
N LEU A 411 -4.43 10.08 16.41
CA LEU A 411 -4.69 11.42 15.93
C LEU A 411 -6.17 11.74 16.06
N PRO A 412 -6.52 12.99 16.39
CA PRO A 412 -7.91 13.40 16.47
C PRO A 412 -8.54 13.51 15.07
N THR A 413 -9.86 13.44 15.00
CA THR A 413 -10.63 13.73 13.78
C THR A 413 -10.50 15.20 13.41
N SER A 414 -10.04 15.44 12.18
CA SER A 414 -10.10 16.78 11.58
C SER A 414 -11.53 17.01 11.13
N SER A 415 -12.38 17.55 12.01
CA SER A 415 -13.68 18.04 11.55
C SER A 415 -13.44 19.22 10.61
N ASN A 416 -13.95 19.14 9.37
CA ASN A 416 -13.93 20.24 8.38
C ASN A 416 -14.67 21.51 8.85
N ASN A 417 -15.17 21.54 10.08
CA ASN A 417 -15.82 22.69 10.66
C ASN A 417 -14.81 23.54 11.43
N THR A 418 -14.58 24.73 10.90
CA THR A 418 -14.00 25.93 11.53
C THR A 418 -14.83 26.44 12.72
N GLY A 419 -15.42 25.53 13.51
CA GLY A 419 -16.10 25.85 14.76
C GLY A 419 -15.13 26.03 15.92
N PRO A 420 -15.55 26.67 17.02
CA PRO A 420 -14.71 27.04 18.17
C PRO A 420 -14.19 25.86 19.01
N SER A 421 -14.27 24.63 18.51
CA SER A 421 -14.30 23.43 19.33
C SER A 421 -13.36 22.31 18.88
N GLY A 422 -12.24 22.68 18.25
CA GLY A 422 -11.01 21.88 18.15
C GLY A 422 -11.11 20.47 17.54
N PRO A 423 -9.98 19.76 17.43
CA PRO A 423 -9.95 18.39 16.96
C PRO A 423 -10.33 17.43 18.10
N ARG A 424 -11.21 16.45 17.83
CA ARG A 424 -11.82 15.56 18.84
C ARG A 424 -11.51 14.09 18.57
N PHE A 425 -11.90 13.20 19.47
CA PHE A 425 -11.73 11.75 19.31
C PHE A 425 -13.07 11.01 19.33
N ALA A 426 -13.22 10.03 18.45
CA ALA A 426 -14.32 9.07 18.52
C ALA A 426 -14.07 8.08 19.67
N THR A 427 -14.92 8.10 20.69
CA THR A 427 -14.81 7.26 21.88
C THR A 427 -14.76 5.77 21.52
N THR A 428 -15.66 5.31 20.66
CA THR A 428 -15.73 3.91 20.19
C THR A 428 -14.46 3.45 19.48
N SER A 429 -13.83 4.31 18.67
CA SER A 429 -12.58 4.00 17.98
C SER A 429 -11.42 3.78 18.95
N ILE A 430 -11.28 4.66 19.96
CA ILE A 430 -10.25 4.51 21.01
C ILE A 430 -10.48 3.25 21.83
N LEU A 431 -11.73 2.96 22.19
CA LEU A 431 -12.05 1.80 23.03
C LEU A 431 -11.77 0.49 22.28
N ASN A 432 -12.20 0.39 21.02
CA ASN A 432 -12.01 -0.80 20.18
C ASN A 432 -10.57 -1.03 19.75
N ALA A 433 -9.73 0.01 19.77
CA ALA A 433 -8.34 -0.09 19.33
C ALA A 433 -7.56 -1.19 20.07
N SER A 434 -7.81 -1.38 21.37
CA SER A 434 -7.16 -2.44 22.16
C SER A 434 -7.52 -3.82 21.63
N MET A 435 -8.81 -4.08 21.41
CA MET A 435 -9.30 -5.38 20.93
C MET A 435 -8.82 -5.70 19.53
N GLU A 436 -8.94 -4.75 18.60
CA GLU A 436 -8.49 -4.92 17.22
C GLU A 436 -6.97 -5.16 17.15
N ALA A 437 -6.18 -4.43 17.95
CA ALA A 437 -4.75 -4.65 18.06
C ALA A 437 -4.39 -6.03 18.64
N ALA A 438 -5.08 -6.46 19.70
CA ALA A 438 -4.84 -7.78 20.31
C ALA A 438 -5.19 -8.92 19.32
N ARG A 439 -6.31 -8.82 18.60
CA ARG A 439 -6.70 -9.79 17.56
C ARG A 439 -5.71 -9.83 16.40
N TYR A 440 -5.26 -8.65 15.93
CA TYR A 440 -4.25 -8.57 14.88
C TYR A 440 -2.92 -9.19 15.34
N PHE A 441 -2.47 -8.91 16.56
CA PHE A 441 -1.24 -9.50 17.09
C PHE A 441 -1.35 -11.02 17.27
N ALA A 442 -2.52 -11.52 17.67
CA ALA A 442 -2.80 -12.95 17.70
C ALA A 442 -2.80 -13.57 16.29
N SER A 443 -3.34 -12.87 15.29
CA SER A 443 -3.35 -13.35 13.89
C SER A 443 -1.97 -13.39 13.26
N LEU A 444 -1.00 -12.60 13.74
CA LEU A 444 0.41 -12.76 13.33
C LEU A 444 0.98 -14.12 13.77
N GLY A 445 0.33 -14.85 14.69
CA GLY A 445 0.74 -16.16 15.16
C GLY A 445 2.20 -16.17 15.61
N GLN A 446 2.95 -17.20 15.24
CA GLN A 446 4.37 -17.31 15.60
C GLN A 446 5.31 -16.50 14.70
N ASN A 447 4.79 -15.85 13.64
CA ASN A 447 5.61 -15.11 12.67
C ASN A 447 6.26 -13.86 13.22
N PHE A 448 5.74 -13.31 14.31
CA PHE A 448 6.29 -12.13 14.97
C PHE A 448 6.77 -12.58 16.36
N TYR A 449 8.07 -12.80 16.52
CA TYR A 449 8.66 -13.28 17.77
C TYR A 449 9.66 -12.25 18.28
N ILE A 450 9.49 -11.82 19.52
CA ILE A 450 10.40 -10.87 20.17
C ILE A 450 11.42 -11.67 20.98
N ASP A 451 12.68 -11.63 20.57
CA ASP A 451 13.80 -12.18 21.34
C ASP A 451 14.36 -11.10 22.25
N TRP A 452 13.89 -11.08 23.51
CA TRP A 452 14.39 -10.15 24.53
C TRP A 452 15.85 -10.40 24.90
N THR A 453 16.34 -11.63 24.79
CA THR A 453 17.75 -11.96 25.12
C THR A 453 18.71 -11.55 24.02
N GLY A 454 18.31 -11.70 22.77
CA GLY A 454 19.08 -11.27 21.61
C GLY A 454 18.78 -9.83 21.17
N GLY A 455 17.86 -9.16 21.85
CA GLY A 455 17.42 -7.78 21.56
C GLY A 455 16.93 -7.61 20.13
N ASN A 456 16.17 -8.54 19.54
CA ASN A 456 15.72 -8.44 18.15
C ASN A 456 14.31 -9.00 17.96
N ILE A 457 13.67 -8.64 16.84
CA ILE A 457 12.38 -9.22 16.45
C ILE A 457 12.61 -10.11 15.23
N LEU A 458 12.10 -11.33 15.29
CA LEU A 458 12.02 -12.26 14.18
C LEU A 458 10.65 -12.12 13.51
N LEU A 459 10.65 -11.86 12.21
CA LEU A 459 9.49 -11.62 11.36
C LEU A 459 9.51 -12.57 10.17
N ILE A 460 8.39 -13.26 9.91
CA ILE A 460 8.21 -14.03 8.69
C ILE A 460 7.30 -13.25 7.74
N PHE A 461 7.86 -12.85 6.61
CA PHE A 461 7.16 -12.11 5.56
C PHE A 461 6.88 -13.00 4.36
N VAL A 462 5.72 -12.79 3.75
CA VAL A 462 5.53 -13.11 2.34
C VAL A 462 6.00 -11.91 1.54
N THR A 463 7.05 -12.09 0.75
CA THR A 463 7.61 -11.06 -0.11
C THR A 463 7.07 -11.20 -1.52
N THR A 464 6.70 -10.08 -2.13
CA THR A 464 6.30 -10.04 -3.54
C THR A 464 7.02 -8.91 -4.24
N ASP A 465 7.59 -9.20 -5.40
CA ASP A 465 8.24 -8.19 -6.23
C ASP A 465 7.17 -7.45 -7.05
N MET A 466 7.14 -6.11 -6.94
CA MET A 466 6.24 -5.29 -7.74
C MET A 466 6.82 -5.11 -9.15
N GLN A 467 6.24 -5.79 -10.13
CA GLN A 467 6.60 -5.61 -11.54
C GLN A 467 5.69 -4.57 -12.19
N LYS A 468 6.29 -3.52 -12.74
CA LYS A 468 5.59 -2.54 -13.58
C LYS A 468 5.50 -3.07 -15.01
N GLY A 469 4.35 -2.85 -15.64
CA GLY A 469 4.14 -3.26 -17.02
C GLY A 469 2.86 -2.69 -17.59
N TYR A 470 2.34 -3.37 -18.61
CA TYR A 470 1.15 -2.95 -19.32
C TYR A 470 0.11 -4.06 -19.35
N GLU A 471 -1.13 -3.69 -19.05
CA GLU A 471 -2.30 -4.52 -19.31
C GLU A 471 -2.81 -4.24 -20.72
N ILE A 472 -2.77 -5.29 -21.54
CA ILE A 472 -3.27 -5.28 -22.91
C ILE A 472 -4.36 -6.35 -23.04
N PRO A 473 -5.55 -6.02 -23.58
CA PRO A 473 -6.55 -7.03 -23.91
C PRO A 473 -5.98 -8.08 -24.87
N LEU A 474 -6.22 -9.36 -24.60
CA LEU A 474 -5.63 -10.45 -25.39
C LEU A 474 -6.03 -10.38 -26.87
N TRP A 475 -7.29 -10.04 -27.15
CA TRP A 475 -7.80 -9.88 -28.52
C TRP A 475 -7.07 -8.77 -29.27
N LEU A 476 -6.73 -7.66 -28.59
CA LEU A 476 -6.03 -6.54 -29.18
C LEU A 476 -4.59 -6.92 -29.50
N PHE A 477 -3.91 -7.57 -28.55
CA PHE A 477 -2.55 -8.07 -28.76
C PHE A 477 -2.50 -9.03 -29.96
N ALA A 478 -3.40 -10.02 -30.00
CA ALA A 478 -3.49 -10.97 -31.11
C ALA A 478 -3.80 -10.29 -32.44
N ALA A 479 -4.71 -9.31 -32.47
CA ALA A 479 -5.04 -8.57 -33.68
C ALA A 479 -3.86 -7.75 -34.21
N VAL A 480 -3.15 -7.02 -33.33
CA VAL A 480 -1.98 -6.22 -33.71
C VAL A 480 -0.86 -7.12 -34.23
N THR A 481 -0.50 -8.19 -33.49
CA THR A 481 0.54 -9.11 -33.93
C THR A 481 0.17 -9.85 -35.21
N GLY A 482 -1.09 -10.25 -35.38
CA GLY A 482 -1.60 -10.87 -36.61
C GLY A 482 -1.53 -9.93 -37.81
N LEU A 483 -1.90 -8.66 -37.64
CA LEU A 483 -1.76 -7.63 -38.69
C LEU A 483 -0.29 -7.37 -39.05
N MET A 484 0.61 -7.33 -38.07
CA MET A 484 2.05 -7.19 -38.32
C MET A 484 2.58 -8.37 -39.15
N ALA A 485 2.27 -9.59 -38.74
CA ALA A 485 2.71 -10.80 -39.43
C ALA A 485 2.15 -10.89 -40.85
N GLY A 486 0.85 -10.61 -41.03
CA GLY A 486 0.20 -10.58 -42.34
C GLY A 486 0.78 -9.50 -43.26
N SER A 487 1.02 -8.30 -42.73
CA SER A 487 1.63 -7.19 -43.47
C SER A 487 3.07 -7.51 -43.88
N PHE A 488 3.86 -8.11 -42.98
CA PHE A 488 5.21 -8.55 -43.28
C PHE A 488 5.24 -9.64 -44.37
N ALA A 489 4.37 -10.66 -44.25
CA ALA A 489 4.26 -11.71 -45.25
C ALA A 489 3.86 -11.16 -46.63
N LEU A 490 2.95 -10.18 -46.66
CA LEU A 490 2.52 -9.52 -47.88
C LEU A 490 3.66 -8.70 -48.50
N VAL A 491 4.42 -7.94 -47.70
CA VAL A 491 5.61 -7.22 -48.17
C VAL A 491 6.63 -8.17 -48.78
N MET A 492 6.98 -9.25 -48.07
CA MET A 492 7.94 -10.24 -48.54
C MET A 492 7.47 -10.89 -49.86
N LEU A 493 6.20 -11.31 -49.94
CA LEU A 493 5.63 -11.90 -51.15
C LEU A 493 5.70 -10.93 -52.34
N VAL A 494 5.44 -9.65 -52.08
CA VAL A 494 5.49 -8.60 -53.09
C VAL A 494 6.92 -8.30 -53.53
N GLU A 495 7.88 -8.21 -52.62
CA GLU A 495 9.29 -8.00 -52.96
C GLU A 495 9.85 -9.15 -53.80
N PHE A 496 9.62 -10.41 -53.40
CA PHE A 496 10.01 -11.58 -54.19
C PHE A 496 9.33 -11.61 -55.56
N SER A 497 8.03 -11.26 -55.65
CA SER A 497 7.28 -11.33 -56.90
C SER A 497 7.51 -10.15 -57.85
N LEU A 498 7.94 -8.99 -57.34
CA LEU A 498 8.18 -7.78 -58.13
C LEU A 498 9.60 -7.71 -58.68
N GLU A 499 10.61 -8.21 -57.95
CA GLU A 499 12.00 -8.18 -58.42
C GLU A 499 12.15 -8.89 -59.78
N ASP A 500 11.55 -10.07 -59.96
CA ASP A 500 11.74 -10.86 -61.19
C ASP A 500 11.16 -10.24 -62.45
N LYS A 501 10.06 -9.48 -62.33
CA LYS A 501 9.44 -8.79 -63.47
C LYS A 501 9.99 -7.38 -63.67
N PHE A 502 10.32 -6.67 -62.59
CA PHE A 502 10.95 -5.35 -62.67
C PHE A 502 12.34 -5.47 -63.29
N LYS A 503 13.13 -6.49 -62.90
CA LYS A 503 14.44 -6.81 -63.52
C LYS A 503 14.36 -7.07 -65.03
N ARG A 504 13.19 -7.49 -65.54
CA ARG A 504 12.92 -7.73 -66.98
C ARG A 504 12.25 -6.55 -67.69
N SER A 505 11.95 -5.46 -66.99
CA SER A 505 11.29 -4.29 -67.58
C SER A 505 12.30 -3.39 -68.31
N LEU A 506 11.88 -2.80 -69.44
CA LEU A 506 12.69 -1.83 -70.19
C LEU A 506 13.16 -0.67 -69.29
N HIS A 507 12.32 -0.25 -68.34
CA HIS A 507 12.63 0.81 -67.40
C HIS A 507 13.82 0.48 -66.49
N TRP A 508 13.89 -0.77 -66.00
CA TRP A 508 15.01 -1.22 -65.18
C TRP A 508 16.30 -1.29 -65.98
N MET A 509 16.25 -1.89 -67.18
CA MET A 509 17.42 -1.96 -68.08
C MET A 509 17.97 -0.56 -68.38
N VAL A 510 17.09 0.37 -68.80
CA VAL A 510 17.48 1.77 -69.08
C VAL A 510 18.01 2.48 -67.83
N SER A 511 17.39 2.27 -66.66
CA SER A 511 17.87 2.89 -65.41
C SER A 511 19.24 2.37 -64.98
N LYS A 512 19.53 1.09 -65.20
CA LYS A 512 20.80 0.46 -64.84
C LYS A 512 21.93 0.88 -65.80
N GLU A 513 21.60 1.10 -67.07
CA GLU A 513 22.52 1.67 -68.08
C GLU A 513 22.92 3.12 -67.75
N LEU A 514 22.01 3.88 -67.13
CA LEU A 514 22.19 5.30 -66.78
C LEU A 514 22.74 5.52 -65.36
N GLU A 515 22.71 4.49 -64.50
CA GLU A 515 23.22 4.49 -63.12
C GLU A 515 24.66 5.03 -62.98
N PRO A 516 25.64 4.64 -63.84
CA PRO A 516 27.01 5.14 -63.76
C PRO A 516 27.12 6.63 -64.12
N ARG A 517 26.17 7.17 -64.90
CA ARG A 517 26.20 8.56 -65.38
C ARG A 517 25.51 9.54 -64.42
N LEU A 518 24.59 9.05 -63.59
CA LEU A 518 23.79 9.87 -62.66
C LEU A 518 24.25 9.78 -61.19
N GLY A 519 25.15 8.84 -60.86
CA GLY A 519 25.75 8.73 -59.52
C GLY A 519 24.75 8.38 -58.40
N ARG A 520 23.59 7.79 -58.72
CA ARG A 520 22.55 7.42 -57.76
C ARG A 520 22.22 5.93 -57.87
N ARG A 521 22.27 5.21 -56.74
CA ARG A 521 21.99 3.76 -56.64
C ARG A 521 20.51 3.36 -56.75
N ALA A 522 19.60 4.33 -56.87
CA ALA A 522 18.16 4.07 -56.93
C ALA A 522 17.62 4.39 -58.33
N PRO A 523 16.78 3.52 -58.93
CA PRO A 523 16.22 3.75 -60.26
C PRO A 523 15.37 5.03 -60.26
N THR A 524 15.86 6.07 -60.93
CA THR A 524 15.14 7.34 -61.14
C THR A 524 14.18 7.22 -62.33
N LEU A 525 12.92 7.59 -62.12
CA LEU A 525 11.87 7.61 -63.15
C LEU A 525 12.15 8.70 -64.19
N MET A 526 12.47 8.31 -65.42
CA MET A 526 12.66 9.23 -66.55
C MET A 526 11.33 9.53 -67.24
N ARG A 527 11.05 10.81 -67.49
CA ARG A 527 9.88 11.26 -68.26
C ARG A 527 10.14 11.06 -69.76
N PHE A 528 9.34 10.23 -70.41
CA PHE A 528 9.35 10.10 -71.87
C PHE A 528 8.49 11.21 -72.50
N ARG A 529 9.05 12.01 -73.42
CA ARG A 529 8.27 12.87 -74.32
C ARG A 529 8.25 12.21 -75.71
N ALA A 530 7.09 12.17 -76.34
CA ALA A 530 6.81 11.32 -77.50
C ALA A 530 7.20 11.92 -78.87
N GLU A 531 7.98 13.00 -78.93
CA GLU A 531 8.51 13.56 -80.19
C GLU A 531 10.03 13.81 -80.08
N PRO A 532 10.76 13.69 -81.20
CA PRO A 532 11.61 12.54 -81.52
C PRO A 532 12.62 12.19 -80.40
N LEU A 533 12.82 10.88 -80.20
CA LEU A 533 13.67 10.24 -79.18
C LEU A 533 14.99 10.99 -78.91
N SER A 534 14.97 11.83 -77.88
CA SER A 534 16.17 12.36 -77.24
C SER A 534 16.02 12.20 -75.73
N LEU A 535 17.03 11.58 -75.12
CA LEU A 535 17.13 11.35 -73.68
C LEU A 535 18.34 12.14 -73.21
N GLU A 536 18.12 13.25 -72.51
CA GLU A 536 19.17 14.12 -71.94
C GLU A 536 20.36 14.35 -72.91
N ASN A 537 20.06 14.91 -74.09
CA ASN A 537 21.01 15.22 -75.18
C ASN A 537 21.73 14.03 -75.85
N ALA A 538 21.42 12.78 -75.49
CA ALA A 538 21.84 11.61 -76.26
C ALA A 538 20.72 11.16 -77.22
N ARG A 539 21.06 11.02 -78.51
CA ARG A 539 20.17 10.41 -79.51
C ARG A 539 20.28 8.89 -79.44
N LEU A 540 19.14 8.20 -79.34
CA LEU A 540 19.06 6.76 -79.51
C LEU A 540 18.91 6.46 -81.01
N ALA A 541 19.90 5.82 -81.62
CA ALA A 541 19.79 5.27 -82.97
C ALA A 541 19.50 3.77 -82.90
N TYR A 542 18.46 3.32 -83.60
CA TYR A 542 18.19 1.90 -83.78
C TYR A 542 19.21 1.32 -84.76
N VAL A 543 20.10 0.43 -84.30
CA VAL A 543 21.04 -0.31 -85.16
C VAL A 543 20.48 -1.71 -85.38
N GLY A 544 19.66 -1.86 -86.43
CA GLY A 544 19.37 -3.18 -86.99
C GLY A 544 20.56 -3.65 -87.83
N LYS A 545 21.19 -4.78 -87.46
CA LYS A 545 22.27 -5.38 -88.25
C LYS A 545 21.74 -5.86 -89.62
N PRO A 546 22.49 -5.70 -90.72
CA PRO A 546 22.15 -6.30 -91.99
C PRO A 546 22.42 -7.81 -91.97
N LEU A 547 21.47 -8.60 -92.50
CA LEU A 547 21.70 -9.98 -92.90
C LEU A 547 22.58 -9.98 -94.15
N ILE A 548 23.85 -10.38 -94.01
CA ILE A 548 24.75 -10.67 -95.12
C ILE A 548 24.60 -12.16 -95.45
N SER A 549 24.30 -12.43 -96.73
CA SER A 549 24.33 -13.74 -97.40
C SER A 549 25.76 -14.24 -97.57
N HIS A 550 26.00 -15.54 -97.37
CA HIS A 550 26.95 -16.32 -98.17
C HIS A 550 26.61 -17.82 -98.17
N LYS A 551 26.29 -18.30 -99.38
CA LYS A 551 26.14 -19.68 -99.92
C LYS A 551 25.04 -20.58 -99.38
#